data_AF-A0A1C1CCM7-F1
#
_entry.id   AF-A0A1C1CCM7-F1
#
_cell.length_a   1.000
_cell.length_b   1.000
_cell.length_c   1.000
_cell.angle_alpha   90.00
_cell.angle_beta   90.00
_cell.angle_gamma   90.00
#
_symmetry.space_group_name_H-M   'P 1'
#
loop_
_entity.id
_entity.type
_entity.pdbx_description
1 polymer ?
#
loop_
_entity_poly.entity_id
_entity_poly.type
_entity_poly.pdbx_seq_one_letter_code
_entity_poly.pdbx_strand_id
1 'polypeptide(L)' 'MGQSQSLSTEVEIQATPDVVRTIFSDFPRYKEWCKWTIEPVASGKKASDLRTNDRIKVNLDGMAFSPVVKVSRQ' A
#
# COMPACT_ATOMS: atom_id res chain seq x y z
N MET A 1 -24.30 -10.80 6.12
CA MET A 1 -22.90 -11.03 6.55
C MET A 1 -22.10 -11.31 5.29
N GLY A 2 -21.25 -10.37 4.83
CA GLY A 2 -20.48 -10.57 3.60
C GLY A 2 -19.38 -11.61 3.80
N GLN A 3 -19.19 -12.53 2.86
CA GLN A 3 -18.05 -13.44 2.88
C GLN A 3 -16.79 -12.64 2.51
N SER A 4 -15.77 -12.67 3.37
CA SER A 4 -14.45 -12.16 3.05
C SER A 4 -13.65 -13.25 2.33
N GLN A 5 -13.06 -12.93 1.19
CA GLN A 5 -12.13 -13.78 0.47
C GLN A 5 -10.72 -13.16 0.59
N SER A 6 -9.72 -13.96 0.91
CA SER A 6 -8.33 -13.53 1.02
C SER A 6 -7.43 -14.41 0.17
N LEU A 7 -6.54 -13.79 -0.60
CA LEU A 7 -5.47 -14.46 -1.34
C LEU A 7 -4.14 -14.11 -0.66
N SER A 8 -3.35 -15.14 -0.33
CA SER A 8 -2.00 -14.99 0.23
C SER A 8 -0.99 -15.57 -0.73
N THR A 9 0.15 -14.89 -0.89
CA THR A 9 1.28 -15.36 -1.69
C THR A 9 2.57 -15.10 -0.92
N GLU A 10 3.54 -15.98 -1.08
CA GLU A 10 4.89 -15.81 -0.55
C GLU A 10 5.87 -15.72 -1.71
N VAL A 11 6.82 -14.80 -1.62
CA VAL A 11 7.84 -14.56 -2.64
C VAL A 11 9.16 -14.37 -1.92
N GLU A 12 10.19 -15.11 -2.32
CA GLU A 12 11.54 -14.90 -1.84
C GLU A 12 12.16 -13.70 -2.56
N ILE A 13 12.64 -12.71 -1.80
CA ILE A 13 13.32 -11.54 -2.32
C ILE A 13 14.75 -11.52 -1.76
N GLN A 14 15.73 -11.44 -2.65
CA GLN A 14 17.16 -11.34 -2.31
C GLN A 14 17.53 -9.92 -1.85
N ALA A 15 16.85 -9.43 -0.80
CA ALA A 15 17.09 -8.12 -0.19
C ALA A 15 16.73 -8.16 1.30
N THR A 16 17.28 -7.22 2.09
CA THR A 16 16.94 -7.12 3.50
C THR A 16 15.51 -6.62 3.68
N PRO A 17 14.81 -6.98 4.78
CA PRO A 17 13.45 -6.52 5.04
C PRO A 17 13.32 -4.98 5.07
N ASP A 18 14.37 -4.27 5.47
CA ASP A 18 14.42 -2.81 5.50
C ASP A 18 14.38 -2.20 4.08
N VAL A 19 15.17 -2.75 3.16
CA VAL A 19 15.18 -2.34 1.76
C VAL A 19 13.82 -2.59 1.12
N VAL A 20 13.22 -3.77 1.36
CA VAL A 20 11.87 -4.09 0.89
C VAL A 20 10.86 -3.08 1.42
N ARG A 21 10.83 -2.83 2.73
CA ARG A 21 9.90 -1.86 3.34
C ARG A 21 10.06 -0.46 2.75
N THR A 22 11.29 -0.03 2.49
CA THR A 22 11.58 1.27 1.87
C THR A 22 10.99 1.35 0.46
N ILE A 23 11.18 0.33 -0.37
CA ILE A 23 10.64 0.28 -1.73
C ILE A 23 9.11 0.29 -1.70
N PHE A 24 8.49 -0.54 -0.86
CA PHE A 24 7.03 -0.60 -0.73
C PHE A 24 6.42 0.66 -0.11
N SER A 25 7.21 1.48 0.58
CA SER A 25 6.76 2.78 1.11
C SER A 25 6.97 3.92 0.11
N ASP A 26 7.61 3.70 -1.03
CA ASP A 26 7.83 4.72 -2.06
C ASP A 26 6.70 4.74 -3.09
N PHE A 27 5.52 5.18 -2.65
CA PHE A 27 4.31 5.19 -3.47
C PHE A 27 4.43 5.85 -4.85
N PRO A 28 5.11 7.02 -5.01
CA PRO A 28 5.27 7.64 -6.33
C PRO A 28 5.97 6.75 -7.37
N ARG A 29 6.76 5.77 -6.94
CA ARG A 29 7.48 4.84 -7.82
C ARG A 29 6.64 3.68 -8.31
N TYR A 30 5.45 3.45 -7.75
CA TYR A 30 4.57 2.33 -8.13
C TYR A 30 4.27 2.27 -9.63
N LYS A 31 4.14 3.46 -10.25
CA LYS A 31 3.93 3.63 -11.69
C LYS A 31 5.07 3.08 -12.58
N GLU A 32 6.26 2.85 -12.03
CA GLU A 32 7.41 2.32 -12.77
C GLU A 32 7.30 0.81 -13.01
N TRP A 33 6.58 0.09 -12.15
CA TRP A 33 6.52 -1.37 -12.14
C TRP A 33 5.10 -1.91 -12.32
N CYS A 34 4.08 -1.09 -12.08
CA CYS A 34 2.69 -1.49 -12.29
C CYS A 34 1.83 -0.28 -12.67
N LYS A 35 0.62 -0.54 -13.17
CA LYS A 35 -0.37 0.52 -13.46
C LYS A 35 -1.09 1.02 -12.20
N TRP A 36 -0.77 0.46 -11.04
CA TRP A 36 -1.48 0.80 -9.82
C TRP A 36 -0.96 2.12 -9.26
N THR A 37 -1.86 2.87 -8.64
CA THR A 37 -1.49 4.07 -7.90
C THR A 37 -1.90 3.94 -6.45
N ILE A 38 -1.03 4.38 -5.56
CA ILE A 38 -1.29 4.48 -4.13
C ILE A 38 -0.93 5.90 -3.74
N GLU A 39 -1.86 6.65 -3.16
CA GLU A 39 -1.64 8.04 -2.78
C GLU A 39 -2.33 8.34 -1.46
N PRO A 40 -1.70 9.08 -0.53
CA PRO A 40 -2.42 9.59 0.62
C PRO A 40 -3.56 10.50 0.17
N VAL A 41 -4.72 10.40 0.84
CA VAL A 41 -5.85 11.31 0.53
C VAL A 41 -5.47 12.76 0.81
N ALA A 42 -4.69 13.00 1.86
CA ALA A 42 -4.14 14.31 2.19
C ALA A 42 -2.94 14.63 1.29
N SER A 43 -3.09 15.65 0.44
CA SER A 43 -2.04 16.11 -0.48
C SER A 43 -0.74 16.44 0.26
N GLY A 44 0.39 16.04 -0.34
CA GLY A 44 1.73 16.33 0.17
C GLY A 44 2.22 15.43 1.32
N LYS A 45 1.34 14.56 1.84
CA LYS A 45 1.73 13.57 2.84
C LYS A 45 2.55 12.45 2.17
N LYS A 46 3.63 11.99 2.79
CA LYS A 46 4.37 10.81 2.31
C LYS A 46 3.85 9.54 3.00
N ALA A 47 4.15 8.38 2.44
CA ALA A 47 3.79 7.11 3.06
C ALA A 47 4.38 6.98 4.47
N SER A 48 5.60 7.48 4.68
CA SER A 48 6.29 7.53 5.98
C SER A 48 5.56 8.37 7.03
N ASP A 49 4.70 9.31 6.62
CA ASP A 49 3.95 10.19 7.52
C ASP A 49 2.55 9.61 7.86
N LEU A 50 2.16 8.50 7.23
CA LEU A 50 0.87 7.87 7.45
C LEU A 50 0.74 7.36 8.88
N ARG A 51 -0.41 7.67 9.48
CA ARG A 51 -0.79 7.28 10.82
C ARG A 51 -2.02 6.38 10.76
N THR A 52 -2.27 5.67 11.83
CA THR A 52 -3.49 4.87 12.01
C THR A 52 -4.74 5.69 11.72
N ASN A 53 -5.67 5.10 10.97
CA ASN A 53 -6.93 5.67 10.48
C ASN A 53 -6.81 6.75 9.40
N ASP A 54 -5.61 7.06 8.90
CA ASP A 54 -5.49 7.84 7.67
C ASP A 54 -6.10 7.09 6.49
N ARG A 55 -6.64 7.83 5.53
CA ARG A 55 -7.11 7.26 4.26
C ARG A 55 -6.06 7.38 3.17
N ILE A 56 -5.98 6.34 2.36
CA ILE A 56 -5.22 6.32 1.12
C ILE A 56 -6.18 6.10 -0.05
N LYS A 57 -5.85 6.61 -1.23
CA LYS A 57 -6.48 6.29 -2.50
C LYS A 57 -5.66 5.19 -3.14
N VAL A 58 -6.32 4.12 -3.54
CA VAL A 58 -5.68 3.01 -4.26
C VAL A 58 -6.43 2.82 -5.56
N ASN A 59 -5.75 2.87 -6.69
CA ASN A 59 -6.32 2.52 -7.99
C ASN A 59 -5.62 1.27 -8.52
N LEU A 60 -6.37 0.19 -8.70
CA LEU A 60 -5.89 -1.07 -9.28
C LEU A 60 -6.42 -1.19 -10.72
N ASP A 61 -5.87 -0.38 -11.63
CA ASP A 61 -6.20 -0.36 -13.08
C ASP A 61 -7.72 -0.32 -13.35
N GLY A 62 -8.38 0.75 -12.87
CA GLY A 62 -9.81 0.98 -13.05
C GLY A 62 -10.66 0.66 -11.83
N MET A 63 -10.10 -0.02 -10.82
CA MET A 63 -10.76 -0.24 -9.53
C MET A 63 -10.23 0.71 -8.46
N ALA A 64 -11.05 1.68 -8.06
CA ALA A 64 -10.69 2.67 -7.05
C ALA A 64 -11.18 2.25 -5.65
N PHE A 65 -10.26 2.22 -4.69
CA PHE A 65 -10.50 1.94 -3.28
C PHE A 65 -10.03 3.12 -2.43
N SER A 66 -10.66 3.29 -1.26
CA SER A 66 -10.25 4.29 -0.26
C SER A 66 -10.01 3.63 1.11
N PRO A 67 -9.02 2.73 1.24
CA PRO A 67 -8.80 2.01 2.48
C PRO A 67 -8.26 2.94 3.58
N VAL A 68 -8.40 2.46 4.82
CA VAL A 68 -7.88 3.11 6.02
C VAL A 68 -6.63 2.39 6.51
N VAL A 69 -5.60 3.15 6.86
CA VAL A 69 -4.37 2.63 7.46
C VAL A 69 -4.71 2.04 8.82
N LYS A 70 -4.25 0.81 9.08
CA LYS A 70 -4.39 0.13 10.37
C LYS A 70 -3.02 -0.29 10.85
N VAL A 71 -2.81 -0.26 12.16
CA VAL A 71 -1.67 -0.93 12.77
C VAL A 71 -1.97 -2.42 12.73
N SER A 72 -1.17 -3.18 11.99
CA SER A 72 -1.18 -4.63 12.12
C SER A 72 -0.53 -4.97 13.45
N ARG A 73 -1.31 -5.54 14.38
CA ARG A 73 -0.73 -6.33 15.47
C ARG A 73 -0.32 -7.65 14.82
N GLN A 74 0.97 -7.78 14.51
CA GLN A 74 1.55 -9.11 14.35
C GLN A 74 1.66 -9.76 15.73
#